data_AF-A0A949AFI4-F1
#
_entry.id   AF-A0A949AFI4-F1
#
_cell.length_a   1.000
_cell.length_b   1.000
_cell.length_c   1.000
_cell.angle_alpha   90.00
_cell.angle_beta   90.00
_cell.angle_gamma   90.00
#
_symmetry.space_group_name_H-M   'P 1'
#
loop_
_entity.id
_entity.type
_entity.pdbx_description
1 polymer ?
#
loop_
_entity_poly.entity_id
_entity_poly.type
_entity_poly.pdbx_seq_one_letter_code
_entity_poly.pdbx_strand_id
1 'polypeptide(L)' 'MSFVPSEKEFIKLTKKGNLIPVYKEILGDLETPVSAYFKIASDSKYSFLLESVEGEEKVA' A
#
# COMPACT_ATOMS: atom_id res chain seq x y z
N MET A 1 -1.87 -0.71 -17.18
CA MET A 1 -2.04 -1.09 -15.76
C MET A 1 -1.81 -2.58 -15.62
N SER A 2 -0.67 -2.99 -15.09
CA SER A 2 -0.29 -4.39 -14.86
C SER A 2 0.34 -4.53 -13.47
N PHE A 3 0.32 -5.73 -12.91
CA PHE A 3 1.05 -6.01 -11.68
C PHE A 3 2.57 -5.99 -11.92
N VAL A 4 3.30 -5.55 -10.90
CA VAL A 4 4.76 -5.49 -10.86
C VAL A 4 5.23 -6.25 -9.62
N PRO A 5 6.24 -7.14 -9.73
CA PRO A 5 6.87 -7.59 -10.97
C PRO A 5 5.93 -8.44 -11.85
N SER A 6 6.25 -8.57 -13.14
CA SER A 6 5.62 -9.60 -13.98
C SER A 6 5.96 -11.01 -13.46
N GLU A 7 5.19 -12.02 -13.83
CA GLU A 7 5.45 -13.41 -13.42
C GLU A 7 6.90 -13.86 -13.71
N LYS A 8 7.39 -13.56 -14.92
CA LYS A 8 8.76 -13.89 -15.33
C LYS A 8 9.82 -13.19 -14.47
N GLU A 9 9.55 -11.97 -14.04
CA GLU A 9 10.45 -11.20 -13.17
C GLU A 9 10.36 -11.68 -11.73
N PHE A 10 9.16 -12.02 -11.24
CA PHE A 10 8.95 -12.62 -9.92
C PHE A 10 9.80 -13.89 -9.77
N ILE A 11 9.72 -14.81 -10.73
CA ILE A 11 10.51 -16.06 -10.75
C ILE A 11 12.03 -15.79 -10.76
N LYS A 12 12.49 -14.67 -11.33
CA LYS A 12 13.91 -14.27 -11.25
C LYS A 12 14.26 -13.74 -9.87
N LEU A 13 13.36 -12.99 -9.23
CA LEU A 13 13.56 -12.40 -7.91
C LEU A 13 13.55 -13.44 -6.79
N THR A 14 12.85 -14.58 -6.93
CA THR A 14 12.88 -15.68 -5.93
C THR A 14 14.27 -16.24 -5.69
N LYS A 15 15.19 -16.07 -6.64
CA LYS A 15 16.60 -16.47 -6.50
C LYS A 15 17.42 -15.53 -5.62
N LYS A 16 16.90 -14.34 -5.30
CA LYS A 16 17.60 -13.30 -4.52
C LYS A 16 17.12 -13.21 -3.06
N GLY A 17 15.94 -13.72 -2.74
CA GLY A 17 15.35 -13.65 -1.41
C GLY A 17 13.97 -14.31 -1.34
N ASN A 18 13.38 -14.34 -0.14
CA ASN A 18 12.13 -15.04 0.15
C ASN A 18 10.89 -14.13 0.28
N LEU A 19 11.08 -12.80 0.26
CA LEU A 19 9.99 -11.82 0.29
C LEU A 19 10.07 -10.93 -0.95
N ILE A 20 9.03 -10.99 -1.78
CA ILE A 20 8.95 -10.23 -3.03
C ILE A 20 7.57 -9.56 -3.07
N PRO A 21 7.49 -8.23 -2.95
CA PRO A 21 6.20 -7.53 -3.05
C PRO A 21 5.70 -7.59 -4.49
N VAL A 22 4.43 -8.00 -4.65
CA VAL A 22 3.70 -7.87 -5.90
C VAL A 22 2.66 -6.77 -5.69
N TYR A 23 2.75 -5.72 -6.48
CA TYR A 23 1.91 -4.53 -6.34
C TYR A 23 1.40 -4.05 -7.69
N LYS A 24 0.45 -3.11 -7.63
CA LYS A 24 0.02 -2.33 -8.79
C LYS A 24 -0.22 -0.90 -8.33
N GLU A 25 0.04 0.04 -9.22
CA GLU A 25 -0.33 1.43 -9.01
C GLU A 25 -1.77 1.66 -9.48
N ILE A 26 -2.50 2.48 -8.73
CA ILE A 26 -3.89 2.86 -8.98
C ILE A 26 -3.95 4.38 -8.84
N LEU A 27 -4.76 5.04 -9.68
CA LEU A 27 -5.02 6.47 -9.53
C LEU A 27 -5.77 6.73 -8.22
N GLY A 28 -5.19 7.57 -7.37
CA GLY A 28 -5.70 7.90 -6.04
C GLY A 28 -6.09 9.36 -5.90
N ASP A 29 -6.18 10.12 -6.99
CA ASP A 29 -6.32 11.59 -6.96
C ASP A 29 -7.57 12.09 -6.23
N LEU A 30 -8.60 11.25 -6.12
CA LEU A 30 -9.85 11.53 -5.41
C LEU A 30 -9.95 10.83 -4.04
N GLU A 31 -8.90 10.13 -3.63
CA GLU A 31 -8.85 9.42 -2.36
C GLU A 31 -8.05 10.21 -1.33
N THR A 32 -8.56 10.27 -0.10
CA THR A 32 -7.75 10.58 1.09
C THR A 32 -7.29 9.26 1.72
N PRO A 33 -6.28 9.25 2.60
CA PRO A 33 -5.86 8.01 3.27
C PRO A 33 -7.03 7.31 3.98
N VAL A 34 -7.92 8.07 4.61
CA VAL A 34 -9.14 7.56 5.26
C VAL A 34 -10.12 6.95 4.24
N SER A 35 -10.40 7.61 3.11
CA SER A 35 -11.33 7.06 2.11
C SER A 35 -10.76 5.81 1.42
N ALA A 36 -9.46 5.80 1.13
CA ALA A 36 -8.76 4.64 0.60
C ALA A 36 -8.82 3.46 1.58
N TYR A 37 -8.56 3.72 2.87
CA TYR A 37 -8.67 2.71 3.91
C TYR A 37 -10.06 2.10 3.98
N PHE A 38 -11.13 2.90 4.04
CA PHE A 38 -12.49 2.37 4.09
C PHE A 38 -12.83 1.51 2.87
N LYS A 39 -12.37 1.87 1.67
CA LYS A 39 -12.60 1.09 0.45
C LYS A 39 -11.86 -0.25 0.47
N ILE A 40 -10.62 -0.27 0.94
CA ILE A 40 -9.74 -1.46 0.90
C ILE A 40 -10.00 -2.39 2.11
N ALA A 41 -10.33 -1.83 3.27
CA ALA A 41 -10.42 -2.56 4.52
C ALA A 41 -11.74 -3.31 4.72
N SER A 42 -12.78 -3.04 3.92
CA SER A 42 -14.19 -3.44 4.09
C SER A 42 -14.41 -4.78 4.81
N ASP A 43 -13.91 -5.89 4.24
CA ASP A 43 -14.15 -7.25 4.75
C ASP A 43 -12.97 -7.83 5.54
N SER A 44 -11.92 -7.03 5.78
CA SER A 44 -10.73 -7.52 6.47
C SER A 44 -10.95 -7.54 7.97
N LYS A 45 -10.90 -8.75 8.56
CA LYS A 45 -10.92 -8.94 10.02
C LYS A 45 -9.79 -8.20 10.74
N TYR A 46 -8.66 -7.99 10.06
CA TYR A 46 -7.50 -7.28 10.59
C TYR A 46 -7.04 -6.24 9.58
N SER A 47 -7.27 -4.97 9.88
CA SER A 47 -6.85 -3.84 9.07
C SER A 47 -6.45 -2.70 9.98
N PHE A 48 -5.49 -1.89 9.55
CA PHE A 48 -4.99 -0.75 10.29
C PHE A 48 -4.79 0.43 9.33
N LEU A 49 -5.14 1.62 9.79
CA LEU A 49 -4.78 2.87 9.17
C LEU A 49 -3.69 3.50 10.04
N LEU A 50 -2.53 3.76 9.45
CA LEU A 50 -1.42 4.45 10.12
C LEU A 50 -1.25 5.80 9.43
N GLU A 51 -1.60 6.86 10.14
CA GLU A 51 -1.34 8.24 9.71
C GLU A 51 -0.32 8.86 10.65
N SER A 52 0.61 9.63 10.08
CA SER A 52 1.59 10.40 10.84
C SER A 52 1.28 11.88 10.67
N VAL A 53 1.11 12.60 11.79
CA VAL A 53 1.10 14.06 11.80
C VAL A 53 2.50 14.53 12.15
N GLU A 54 3.34 14.74 11.14
CA GLU A 54 4.64 15.36 11.37
C GLU A 54 4.40 16.87 11.57
N GLY A 55 4.34 17.34 12.83
CA GLY A 55 4.30 18.78 13.16
C GLY A 55 3.14 19.34 13.98
N GLU A 56 2.52 18.59 14.91
CA GLU A 56 1.72 19.22 15.99
C GLU A 56 2.59 19.68 17.17
N GLU A 57 3.48 20.65 16.93
CA GLU A 57 3.96 21.54 17.98
C GLU A 57 3.88 23.00 17.51
N LYS A 58 2.75 23.64 17.82
CA LYS A 58 2.69 24.92 18.55
C LYS A 58 1.25 25.20 19.00
N VAL A 59 0.95 24.75 20.21
CA VAL A 59 -0.06 25.41 21.05
C VAL A 59 0.66 26.53 21.80
N ALA A 60 0.61 27.77 21.28
CA ALA A 60 0.77 29.06 21.97
C ALA A 60 0.83 30.20 20.94
#